data_AF-A0A538CX72-F1
#
_entry.id   AF-A0A538CX72-F1
#
_cell.length_a   1.000
_cell.length_b   1.000
_cell.length_c   1.000
_cell.angle_alpha   90.00
_cell.angle_beta   90.00
_cell.angle_gamma   90.00
#
_symmetry.space_group_name_H-M   'P 1'
#
loop_
_entity.id
_entity.type
_entity.pdbx_description
1 polymer ?
#
loop_
_entity_poly.entity_id
_entity_poly.type
_entity_poly.pdbx_seq_one_letter_code
_entity_poly.pdbx_strand_id
1 'polypeptide(L)' 'MDDVFRALADPTRRSLLDELFKDDGQTLSALEQRLPMTRFGVMKHLRILEEAGLVV' A
#
# COMPACT_ATOMS: atom_id res chain seq x y z
N MET A 1 -5.24 15.16 8.19
CA MET A 1 -6.31 14.23 8.60
C MET A 1 -7.11 13.77 7.38
N ASP A 2 -7.49 14.70 6.49
CA ASP A 2 -8.16 14.38 5.22
C ASP A 2 -7.37 13.41 4.33
N ASP A 3 -6.03 13.53 4.27
CA ASP A 3 -5.20 12.66 3.43
C ASP A 3 -5.21 11.20 3.89
N VAL A 4 -5.29 10.94 5.20
CA VAL A 4 -5.41 9.58 5.74
C VAL A 4 -6.74 8.96 5.34
N PHE A 5 -7.86 9.68 5.53
CA PHE A 5 -9.16 9.16 5.14
C PHE A 5 -9.27 8.96 3.63
N ARG A 6 -8.71 9.89 2.84
CA ARG A 6 -8.63 9.76 1.38
C ARG A 6 -7.77 8.57 0.97
N ALA A 7 -6.64 8.35 1.63
CA ALA A 7 -5.79 7.18 1.39
C ALA A 7 -6.53 5.89 1.73
N LEU A 8 -7.21 5.79 2.87
CA LEU A 8 -7.91 4.57 3.27
C LEU A 8 -9.20 4.29 2.48
N ALA A 9 -9.77 5.28 1.79
CA ALA A 9 -11.00 5.08 1.01
C ALA A 9 -10.87 4.03 -0.11
N ASP A 10 -9.67 3.84 -0.66
CA ASP A 10 -9.40 2.85 -1.72
C ASP A 10 -9.15 1.45 -1.13
N PRO A 11 -9.93 0.43 -1.53
CA PRO A 11 -9.75 -0.93 -1.01
C PRO A 11 -8.37 -1.52 -1.34
N THR A 12 -7.75 -1.15 -2.46
CA THR A 12 -6.43 -1.65 -2.86
C THR A 12 -5.35 -1.19 -1.88
N ARG A 13 -5.47 0.06 -1.41
CA ARG A 13 -4.54 0.60 -0.40
C ARG A 13 -4.72 -0.06 0.96
N ARG A 14 -5.97 -0.37 1.35
CA ARG A 14 -6.25 -1.16 2.56
C ARG A 14 -5.67 -2.57 2.46
N SER A 15 -5.87 -3.27 1.35
CA SER A 15 -5.27 -4.59 1.14
C SER A 15 -3.74 -4.55 1.16
N LEU A 16 -3.12 -3.49 0.66
CA LEU A 16 -1.67 -3.32 0.73
C LEU A 16 -1.19 -3.16 2.18
N LEU A 17 -1.89 -2.35 2.98
CA LEU A 17 -1.61 -2.23 4.42
C LEU A 17 -1.84 -3.56 5.16
N ASP A 18 -2.87 -4.33 4.79
CA ASP A 18 -3.11 -5.66 5.37
C ASP A 18 -1.95 -6.62 5.07
N GLU A 19 -1.40 -6.61 3.85
CA GLU A 19 -0.24 -7.44 3.50
C GLU A 19 1.03 -6.99 4.24
N LEU A 20 1.29 -5.69 4.36
CA LEU A 20 2.41 -5.17 5.14
C LEU A 20 2.27 -5.44 6.64
N PHE A 21 1.04 -5.44 7.17
CA PHE A 21 0.78 -5.79 8.56
C PHE A 21 1.05 -7.28 8.83
N LYS A 22 0.73 -8.16 7.86
CA LYS A 22 1.01 -9.60 7.99
C LYS A 22 2.52 -9.89 7.96
N ASP A 23 3.28 -9.14 7.16
CA ASP A 23 4.70 -9.32 6.96
C ASP A 23 5.36 -7.98 6.63
N ASP A 24 6.06 -7.40 7.61
CA ASP A 24 6.64 -6.07 7.49
C ASP A 24 7.97 -6.09 6.70
N GLY A 25 8.35 -4.96 6.09
CA GLY A 25 9.60 -4.84 5.34
C GLY A 25 9.64 -5.65 4.03
N GLN A 26 8.48 -6.07 3.50
CA GLN A 26 8.38 -6.79 2.24
C GLN A 26 8.97 -6.00 1.05
N THR A 27 9.60 -6.71 0.13
CA THR A 27 10.05 -6.11 -1.13
C THR A 27 8.87 -5.87 -2.09
N LEU A 28 9.03 -4.94 -3.04
CA LEU A 28 8.03 -4.71 -4.09
C LEU A 28 7.64 -6.00 -4.82
N SER A 29 8.62 -6.84 -5.15
CA SER A 29 8.37 -8.10 -5.87
C SER A 29 7.57 -9.11 -5.04
N ALA A 30 7.69 -9.10 -3.71
CA ALA A 30 6.86 -9.94 -2.84
C ALA A 30 5.41 -9.44 -2.81
N LEU A 31 5.19 -8.12 -2.71
CA LEU A 31 3.87 -7.51 -2.74
C LEU A 31 3.16 -7.73 -4.09
N GLU A 32 3.90 -7.63 -5.20
CA GLU A 32 3.40 -7.90 -6.56
C GLU A 32 2.85 -9.33 -6.73
N GLN A 33 3.41 -10.31 -6.01
CA GLN A 33 2.94 -11.71 -6.07
C GLN A 33 1.66 -11.94 -5.26
N ARG A 34 1.39 -11.08 -4.28
CA ARG A 34 0.28 -11.23 -3.33
C ARG A 34 -0.94 -10.39 -3.68
N LEU A 35 -0.76 -9.35 -4.49
CA LEU A 35 -1.80 -8.40 -4.86
C LEU A 35 -2.07 -8.45 -6.36
N PRO A 36 -3.34 -8.33 -6.82
CA PRO A 36 -3.70 -8.41 -8.23
C PRO A 36 -3.40 -7.09 -8.98
N MET A 37 -2.15 -6.62 -8.91
CA MET A 37 -1.70 -5.39 -9.56
C MET A 37 -0.24 -5.47 -10.01
N THR A 38 0.13 -4.59 -10.95
CA THR A 38 1.51 -4.51 -11.45
C THR A 38 2.44 -3.83 -10.44
N ARG A 39 3.75 -3.99 -10.61
CA ARG A 39 4.79 -3.24 -9.87
C ARG A 39 4.52 -1.74 -9.80
N PHE A 40 4.16 -1.13 -10.93
CA PHE A 40 3.83 0.29 -11.00
C PHE A 40 2.59 0.63 -10.17
N GLY A 41 1.59 -0.26 -10.14
CA GLY A 41 0.43 -0.14 -9.26
C GLY A 41 0.83 -0.14 -7.79
N VAL A 42 1.65 -1.11 -7.37
CA VAL A 42 2.18 -1.20 -5.99
C VAL A 42 2.90 0.09 -5.62
N MET A 43 3.86 0.54 -6.44
CA MET A 43 4.63 1.77 -6.17
C MET A 43 3.74 3.02 -6.07
N LYS A 44 2.76 3.16 -6.97
CA LYS A 44 1.82 4.28 -6.95
C LYS A 44 1.02 4.30 -5.63
N HIS A 45 0.55 3.14 -5.18
CA HIS A 45 -0.23 3.04 -3.96
C HIS A 45 0.61 3.24 -2.70
N LEU A 46 1.83 2.70 -2.66
CA LEU A 46 2.80 2.94 -1.58
C LEU A 46 3.09 4.43 -1.42
N ARG A 47 3.35 5.14 -2.53
CA ARG A 47 3.61 6.58 -2.49
C ARG A 47 2.46 7.37 -1.86
N ILE A 48 1.21 7.05 -2.21
CA ILE A 48 0.03 7.71 -1.63
C ILE A 48 -0.08 7.41 -0.12
N LEU A 49 0.25 6.20 0.29
CA LEU A 49 0.24 5.80 1.70
C LEU A 49 1.36 6.51 2.48
N GLU A 50 2.55 6.65 1.89
CA GLU A 50 3.70 7.36 2.46
C GLU A 50 3.38 8.86 2.61
N GLU A 51 2.81 9.48 1.58
CA GLU A 51 2.34 10.87 1.62
C GLU A 51 1.28 11.11 2.73
N ALA A 52 0.48 10.09 3.04
CA ALA A 52 -0.48 10.10 4.13
C ALA A 52 0.10 9.70 5.51
N GLY A 53 1.39 9.34 5.58
CA GLY A 53 2.06 8.91 6.81
C GLY A 53 1.66 7.53 7.32
N LEU A 54 1.18 6.64 6.43
CA LEU A 54 0.71 5.30 6.77
C LEU A 54 1.76 4.20 6.57
N VAL A 55 2.84 4.48 5.84
CA VAL A 55 4.00 3.60 5.62
C VAL A 55 5.29 4.45 5.63
N VAL A 56 6.46 3.81 5.83
CA VAL A 56 7.79 4.43 5.89
C VAL A 56 8.84 3.67 5.09
#